data_AF-A0A386PS57-F1
#
_entry.id   AF-A0A386PS57-F1
#
_cell.length_a   1.000
_cell.length_b   1.000
_cell.length_c   1.000
_cell.angle_alpha   90.00
_cell.angle_beta   90.00
_cell.angle_gamma   90.00
#
_symmetry.space_group_name_H-M   'P 1'
#
loop_
_entity.id
_entity.type
_entity.pdbx_description
1 polymer ?
#
loop_
_entity_poly.entity_id
_entity_poly.type
_entity_poly.pdbx_seq_one_letter_code
_entity_poly.pdbx_strand_id
1 'polypeptide(L)'
;MPGGDLLFFNVELDDLGPVIGIAKLDYTKRYIHNVEYDEDALVNNIIQNNSILPSPGQGVKNMILIDAKKVKIREQQYTGESGKWLMSRDFLDVKAVPNKVSTNVKQIKKSIQKISEKYDDADDFTITSKTQQAIHDSLETDGVIDNDYVADVVFEQKEDAKAEFKEQLSKKAIEPVVTVPNINYFEKKYERQKIKLDNGIEINVPISLLKDRDAIEFETNPDGSTSVVIKNVGSLKSNF
;
A
#
# COMPACT_ATOMS: atom_id res chain seq x y z
N MET A 1 16.35 -14.95 9.37
CA MET A 1 16.66 -13.93 8.34
C MET A 1 17.81 -14.45 7.49
N PRO A 2 17.80 -14.28 6.16
CA PRO A 2 18.94 -14.65 5.33
C PRO A 2 20.22 -13.92 5.78
N GLY A 3 21.36 -14.62 5.73
CA GLY A 3 22.66 -13.96 5.79
C GLY A 3 22.81 -12.95 4.65
N GLY A 4 23.72 -12.00 4.80
CA GLY A 4 23.97 -11.01 3.76
C GLY A 4 24.94 -9.93 4.20
N ASP A 5 25.43 -9.18 3.23
CA ASP A 5 26.33 -8.05 3.45
C ASP A 5 25.56 -6.73 3.54
N LEU A 6 26.18 -5.73 4.16
CA LEU A 6 25.71 -4.35 4.15
C LEU A 6 26.56 -3.53 3.18
N LEU A 7 25.92 -3.01 2.14
CA LEU A 7 26.53 -2.06 1.23
C LEU A 7 26.26 -0.64 1.73
N PHE A 8 27.34 0.10 2.00
CA PHE A 8 27.32 1.52 2.32
C PHE A 8 27.72 2.32 1.10
N PHE A 9 26.93 3.32 0.73
CA PHE A 9 27.16 4.13 -0.46
C PHE A 9 26.72 5.58 -0.26
N ASN A 10 27.27 6.46 -1.08
CA ASN A 10 26.81 7.84 -1.23
C ASN A 10 26.36 8.01 -2.69
N VAL A 11 25.19 8.60 -2.90
CA VAL A 11 24.62 8.81 -4.23
C VAL A 11 23.88 10.14 -4.27
N GLU A 12 23.90 10.78 -5.43
CA GLU A 12 23.07 11.95 -5.71
C GLU A 12 21.84 11.49 -6.50
N LEU A 13 20.65 11.76 -5.96
CA LEU A 13 19.38 11.41 -6.59
C LEU A 13 18.65 12.69 -6.99
N ASP A 14 18.07 12.72 -8.20
CA ASP A 14 17.38 13.91 -8.74
C ASP A 14 16.34 14.50 -7.76
N ASP A 15 15.59 13.64 -7.08
CA ASP A 15 14.51 14.03 -6.17
C ASP A 15 14.96 14.33 -4.73
N LEU A 16 16.18 13.94 -4.34
CA LEU A 16 16.63 13.95 -2.94
C LEU A 16 17.98 14.65 -2.71
N GLY A 17 18.71 14.98 -3.77
CA GLY A 17 20.08 15.47 -3.68
C GLY A 17 21.03 14.40 -3.12
N PRO A 18 22.10 14.79 -2.41
CA PRO A 18 23.07 13.85 -1.86
C PRO A 18 22.49 13.04 -0.69
N VAL A 19 22.55 11.71 -0.79
CA VAL A 19 22.04 10.78 0.22
C VAL A 19 23.05 9.70 0.57
N ILE A 20 23.13 9.37 1.86
CA ILE A 20 23.86 8.20 2.35
C ILE A 20 22.91 7.01 2.34
N GLY A 21 23.31 5.92 1.69
CA GLY A 21 22.55 4.70 1.57
C GLY A 21 23.18 3.54 2.32
N ILE A 22 22.33 2.72 2.96
CA ILE A 22 22.70 1.43 3.55
C ILE A 22 21.74 0.38 2.99
N ALA A 23 22.24 -0.57 2.20
CA ALA A 23 21.44 -1.64 1.63
C ALA A 23 21.88 -3.02 2.16
N LYS A 24 20.91 -3.82 2.63
CA LYS A 24 21.16 -5.22 2.99
C LYS A 24 21.06 -6.10 1.75
N LEU A 25 22.16 -6.71 1.37
CA LEU A 25 22.28 -7.64 0.24
C LEU A 25 22.08 -9.07 0.74
N ASP A 26 20.83 -9.54 0.73
CA ASP A 26 20.50 -10.92 1.11
C ASP A 26 21.22 -11.92 0.19
N TYR A 27 21.97 -12.85 0.78
CA TYR A 27 22.61 -13.92 0.02
C TYR A 27 21.58 -14.80 -0.68
N THR A 28 21.92 -15.20 -1.90
CA THR A 28 21.18 -16.16 -2.71
C THR A 28 21.94 -17.47 -2.77
N LYS A 29 21.18 -18.57 -2.85
CA LYS A 29 21.74 -19.91 -3.02
C LYS A 29 21.80 -20.26 -4.51
N ARG A 30 22.95 -20.73 -4.99
CA ARG A 30 23.09 -21.34 -6.33
C ARG A 30 23.94 -22.58 -6.25
N TYR A 31 23.70 -23.50 -7.17
CA TYR A 31 24.57 -24.63 -7.40
C TYR A 31 25.64 -24.23 -8.41
N ILE A 32 26.88 -24.63 -8.13
CA ILE A 32 28.02 -24.44 -9.01
C ILE A 32 28.67 -25.79 -9.28
N HIS A 33 29.27 -25.94 -10.46
CA HIS A 33 30.21 -27.02 -10.73
C HIS A 33 31.52 -26.68 -10.03
N ASN A 34 32.00 -27.61 -9.21
CA ASN A 34 33.28 -27.54 -8.53
C ASN A 34 34.15 -28.66 -9.08
N VAL A 35 35.19 -28.28 -9.81
CA VAL A 35 36.10 -29.23 -10.44
C VAL A 35 37.27 -29.44 -9.49
N GLU A 36 37.43 -30.66 -9.02
CA GLU A 36 38.49 -31.08 -8.12
C GLU A 36 39.27 -32.23 -8.76
N TYR A 37 40.54 -32.36 -8.37
CA TYR A 37 41.32 -33.55 -8.68
C TYR A 37 41.27 -34.49 -7.47
N ASP A 38 40.72 -35.68 -7.69
CA ASP A 38 40.82 -36.79 -6.75
C ASP A 38 41.88 -37.75 -7.30
N GLU A 39 43.06 -37.74 -6.69
CA GLU A 39 44.30 -38.29 -7.26
C GLU A 39 44.58 -37.73 -8.67
N ASP A 40 44.56 -38.57 -9.71
CA ASP A 40 44.77 -38.20 -11.12
C ASP A 40 43.45 -38.11 -11.93
N ALA A 41 42.29 -38.28 -11.27
CA ALA A 41 40.99 -38.21 -11.91
C ALA A 41 40.33 -36.84 -11.72
N LEU A 42 39.85 -36.25 -12.82
CA LEU A 42 39.08 -35.01 -12.79
C LEU A 42 37.64 -35.31 -12.37
N VAL A 43 37.26 -34.85 -11.18
CA VAL A 43 35.93 -35.04 -10.60
C VAL A 43 35.17 -33.73 -10.64
N ASN A 44 33.90 -33.78 -11.08
CA ASN A 44 33.02 -32.61 -11.10
C ASN A 44 31.90 -32.79 -10.09
N ASN A 45 31.95 -32.00 -9.02
CA ASN A 45 30.99 -32.00 -7.94
C ASN A 45 29.97 -30.87 -8.14
N ILE A 46 28.71 -31.14 -7.82
CA ILE A 46 27.69 -30.08 -7.72
C ILE A 46 27.61 -29.65 -6.25
N ILE A 47 28.13 -28.46 -5.94
CA ILE A 47 28.08 -27.90 -4.59
C ILE A 47 27.15 -26.69 -4.52
N GLN A 48 26.54 -26.48 -3.36
CA GLN A 48 25.68 -25.32 -3.12
C GLN A 48 26.48 -24.17 -2.51
N ASN A 49 26.60 -23.07 -3.24
CA ASN A 49 27.12 -21.81 -2.71
C ASN A 49 25.97 -21.03 -2.05
N ASN A 50 26.15 -20.69 -0.77
CA ASN A 50 25.15 -20.03 0.07
C ASN A 50 25.38 -18.53 0.27
N SER A 51 26.43 -17.96 -0.33
CA SER A 51 26.89 -16.58 -0.09
C SER A 51 26.96 -15.74 -1.37
N ILE A 52 26.13 -16.05 -2.37
CA ILE A 52 26.13 -15.31 -3.64
C ILE A 52 25.32 -14.03 -3.47
N LEU A 53 25.94 -12.89 -3.76
CA LEU A 53 25.27 -11.59 -3.76
C LEU A 53 24.08 -11.57 -4.75
N PRO A 54 23.03 -10.80 -4.44
CA PRO A 54 21.87 -10.68 -5.34
C PRO A 54 22.29 -10.08 -6.69
N SER A 55 21.64 -10.52 -7.77
CA SER A 55 21.86 -9.96 -9.09
C SER A 55 21.51 -8.46 -9.12
N PRO A 56 22.20 -7.62 -9.91
CA PRO A 56 21.96 -6.16 -9.94
C PRO A 56 20.52 -5.71 -10.23
N GLY A 57 19.74 -6.53 -10.95
CA GLY A 57 18.31 -6.25 -11.22
C GLY A 57 17.35 -6.61 -10.10
N GLN A 58 17.81 -7.32 -9.05
CA GLN A 58 16.97 -7.72 -7.94
C GLN A 58 16.89 -6.59 -6.90
N GLY A 59 15.72 -5.97 -6.80
CA GLY A 59 15.48 -4.92 -5.80
C GLY A 59 15.76 -5.40 -4.37
N VAL A 60 16.42 -4.55 -3.58
CA VAL A 60 16.74 -4.83 -2.18
C VAL A 60 15.49 -4.77 -1.29
N LYS A 61 15.43 -5.67 -0.31
CA LYS A 61 14.29 -5.76 0.61
C LYS A 61 14.42 -4.83 1.81
N ASN A 62 15.66 -4.59 2.25
CA ASN A 62 15.96 -3.69 3.35
C ASN A 62 16.98 -2.65 2.89
N MET A 63 16.61 -1.39 3.00
CA MET A 63 17.42 -0.25 2.59
C MET A 63 17.06 0.96 3.44
N ILE A 64 18.09 1.72 3.80
CA ILE A 64 17.98 3.00 4.48
C ILE A 64 18.59 4.04 3.54
N LEU A 65 17.88 5.15 3.36
CA LEU A 65 18.41 6.36 2.74
C LEU A 65 18.32 7.49 3.76
N ILE A 66 19.42 8.21 3.92
CA ILE A 66 19.57 9.31 4.88
C ILE A 66 19.92 10.55 4.07
N ASP A 67 19.01 11.52 4.08
CA ASP A 67 19.26 12.88 3.60
C ASP A 67 19.45 13.83 4.80
N ALA A 68 19.72 15.11 4.54
CA ALA A 68 19.99 16.10 5.60
C ALA A 68 18.83 16.32 6.60
N LYS A 69 17.61 15.91 6.26
CA LYS A 69 16.38 16.19 7.01
C LYS A 69 15.61 14.93 7.41
N LYS A 70 15.73 13.83 6.65
CA LYS A 70 14.84 12.67 6.75
C LYS A 70 15.59 11.37 6.55
N VAL A 71 15.06 10.33 7.20
CA VAL A 71 15.44 8.94 6.97
C VAL A 71 14.28 8.24 6.26
N LYS A 72 14.56 7.63 5.11
CA LYS A 72 13.62 6.78 4.37
C LYS A 72 14.04 5.33 4.54
N ILE A 73 13.10 4.48 4.96
CA ILE A 73 13.35 3.06 5.20
C ILE A 73 12.43 2.24 4.31
N ARG A 74 13.02 1.32 3.54
CA ARG A 74 12.34 0.18 2.96
C ARG A 74 12.75 -1.03 3.78
N GLU A 75 11.79 -1.78 4.32
CA GLU A 75 12.10 -2.96 5.12
C GLU A 75 11.08 -4.08 4.94
N GLN A 76 11.57 -5.31 5.10
CA GLN A 76 10.78 -6.52 5.22
C GLN A 76 10.83 -6.99 6.68
N GLN A 77 9.66 -7.29 7.25
CA GLN A 77 9.60 -8.00 8.53
C GLN A 77 10.00 -9.46 8.29
N TYR A 78 11.05 -9.92 8.96
CA TYR A 78 11.40 -11.33 9.00
C TYR A 78 10.80 -11.97 10.24
N THR A 79 10.28 -13.18 10.12
CA THR A 79 9.78 -13.98 11.25
C THR A 79 10.63 -15.24 11.32
N GLY A 80 11.17 -15.54 12.51
CA GLY A 80 11.90 -16.77 12.79
C GLY A 80 11.68 -17.22 14.23
N GLU A 81 12.43 -18.23 14.67
CA GLU A 81 12.32 -18.78 16.04
C GLU A 81 12.61 -17.71 17.11
N SER A 82 13.56 -16.82 16.86
CA SER A 82 13.89 -15.69 17.75
C SER A 82 12.89 -14.53 17.70
N GLY A 83 11.75 -14.70 17.02
CA GLY A 83 10.70 -13.71 16.88
C GLY A 83 10.73 -12.92 15.57
N LYS A 84 10.09 -11.75 15.60
CA LYS A 84 10.04 -10.81 14.46
C LYS A 84 11.30 -9.95 14.45
N TRP A 85 11.85 -9.65 13.29
CA TRP A 85 12.97 -8.72 13.09
C TRP A 85 12.62 -7.67 12.02
N LEU A 86 13.01 -6.42 12.28
CA LEU A 86 12.85 -5.25 11.41
C LEU A 86 14.14 -4.42 11.43
N MET A 87 14.52 -3.88 10.28
CA MET A 87 15.75 -3.09 10.15
C MET A 87 15.64 -1.78 10.94
N SER A 88 14.46 -1.15 10.94
CA SER A 88 14.21 0.05 11.73
C SER A 88 14.38 -0.19 13.24
N ARG A 89 13.73 -1.22 13.78
CA ARG A 89 13.72 -1.50 15.22
C ARG A 89 15.03 -2.13 15.71
N ASP A 90 15.49 -3.18 15.04
CA ASP A 90 16.55 -4.05 15.59
C ASP A 90 17.96 -3.64 15.12
N PHE A 91 18.07 -2.82 14.07
CA PHE A 91 19.36 -2.31 13.57
C PHE A 91 19.55 -0.81 13.83
N LEU A 92 18.50 0.01 13.67
CA LEU A 92 18.58 1.46 13.94
C LEU A 92 18.06 1.88 15.32
N ASP A 93 17.53 0.96 16.13
CA ASP A 93 16.89 1.25 17.42
C ASP A 93 15.75 2.29 17.31
N VAL A 94 15.05 2.30 16.18
CA VAL A 94 13.88 3.17 15.98
C VAL A 94 12.71 2.61 16.78
N LYS A 95 12.34 3.33 17.85
CA LYS A 95 11.31 2.91 18.80
C LYS A 95 9.90 2.90 18.21
N ALA A 96 9.63 3.76 17.22
CA ALA A 96 8.34 3.83 16.55
C ALA A 96 8.53 4.18 15.08
N VAL A 97 8.02 3.30 14.19
CA VAL A 97 7.90 3.60 12.77
C VAL A 97 6.42 3.87 12.49
N PRO A 98 6.09 5.01 11.87
CA PRO A 98 4.72 5.27 11.46
C PRO A 98 4.20 4.14 10.58
N ASN A 99 2.93 3.79 10.77
CA ASN A 99 2.27 2.83 9.90
C ASN A 99 2.34 3.30 8.44
N LYS A 100 2.49 2.35 7.51
CA LYS A 100 2.39 2.65 6.08
C LYS A 100 1.05 3.31 5.78
N VAL A 101 1.02 4.33 4.93
CA VAL A 101 -0.21 5.00 4.47
C VAL A 101 -1.26 3.99 4.01
N SER A 102 -0.86 2.96 3.25
CA SER A 102 -1.76 1.90 2.80
C SER A 102 -2.36 1.06 3.93
N THR A 103 -1.60 0.83 5.01
CA THR A 103 -2.09 0.15 6.21
C THR A 103 -3.10 1.02 6.95
N ASN A 104 -2.81 2.32 7.12
CA ASN A 104 -3.73 3.27 7.73
C ASN A 104 -5.04 3.33 6.94
N VAL A 105 -4.98 3.54 5.62
CA VAL A 105 -6.19 3.56 4.78
C VAL A 105 -6.99 2.27 4.89
N LYS A 106 -6.33 1.11 4.92
CA LYS A 106 -7.03 -0.17 5.10
C LYS A 106 -7.75 -0.25 6.45
N GLN A 107 -7.15 0.27 7.50
CA GLN A 107 -7.76 0.27 8.84
C GLN A 107 -8.88 1.30 8.95
N ILE A 108 -8.73 2.48 8.33
CA ILE A 108 -9.75 3.52 8.19
C ILE A 108 -10.99 2.93 7.53
N LYS A 109 -10.84 2.35 6.32
CA LYS A 109 -11.94 1.69 5.59
C LYS A 109 -12.65 0.63 6.42
N LYS A 110 -11.89 -0.22 7.14
CA LYS A 110 -12.47 -1.24 8.02
C LYS A 110 -13.24 -0.67 9.21
N SER A 111 -12.75 0.41 9.82
CA SER A 111 -13.43 1.06 10.94
C SER A 111 -14.72 1.73 10.46
N ILE A 112 -14.67 2.39 9.30
CA ILE A 112 -15.87 2.96 8.68
C ILE A 112 -16.91 1.89 8.40
N GLN A 113 -16.52 0.77 7.80
CA GLN A 113 -17.45 -0.32 7.49
C GLN A 113 -18.18 -0.81 8.74
N LYS A 114 -17.41 -1.12 9.79
CA LYS A 114 -17.94 -1.65 11.04
C LYS A 114 -18.90 -0.68 11.74
N ILE A 115 -18.61 0.62 11.68
CA ILE A 115 -19.46 1.65 12.29
C ILE A 115 -20.70 1.86 11.42
N SER A 116 -20.56 1.84 10.10
CA SER A 116 -21.69 1.99 9.18
C SER A 116 -22.69 0.85 9.34
N GLU A 117 -22.24 -0.40 9.54
CA GLU A 117 -23.13 -1.55 9.87
C GLU A 117 -23.99 -1.33 11.14
N LYS A 118 -23.58 -0.42 12.03
CA LYS A 118 -24.28 -0.11 13.28
C LYS A 118 -25.15 1.14 13.21
N TYR A 119 -24.74 2.13 12.41
CA TYR A 119 -25.33 3.48 12.39
C TYR A 119 -25.93 3.88 11.03
N ASP A 120 -25.78 3.05 10.00
CA ASP A 120 -26.24 3.33 8.65
C ASP A 120 -27.00 2.15 8.03
N ASP A 121 -28.03 2.49 7.26
CA ASP A 121 -28.77 1.53 6.42
C ASP A 121 -28.27 1.59 4.96
N ALA A 122 -27.31 2.47 4.67
CA ALA A 122 -26.66 2.55 3.36
C ALA A 122 -25.94 1.24 3.01
N ASP A 123 -25.98 0.87 1.73
CA ASP A 123 -25.27 -0.30 1.24
C ASP A 123 -23.73 -0.11 1.28
N ASP A 124 -23.02 -1.25 1.29
CA ASP A 124 -21.56 -1.33 1.32
C ASP A 124 -20.88 -0.54 0.18
N PHE A 125 -21.52 -0.51 -0.99
CA PHE A 125 -20.99 0.17 -2.16
C PHE A 125 -21.00 1.69 -1.95
N THR A 126 -22.10 2.23 -1.44
CA THR A 126 -22.27 3.66 -1.15
C THR A 126 -21.25 4.12 -0.10
N ILE A 127 -21.11 3.36 0.99
CA ILE A 127 -20.15 3.67 2.08
C ILE A 127 -18.71 3.64 1.56
N THR A 128 -18.35 2.58 0.82
CA THR A 128 -17.00 2.43 0.26
C THR A 128 -16.67 3.55 -0.73
N SER A 129 -17.64 3.94 -1.56
CA SER A 129 -17.47 5.03 -2.54
C SER A 129 -17.31 6.38 -1.87
N LYS A 130 -18.17 6.73 -0.90
CA LYS A 130 -18.05 7.96 -0.10
C LYS A 130 -16.71 8.02 0.63
N THR A 131 -16.29 6.92 1.24
CA THR A 131 -15.00 6.84 1.94
C THR A 131 -13.83 7.10 1.01
N GLN A 132 -13.84 6.47 -0.17
CA GLN A 132 -12.74 6.63 -1.09
C GLN A 132 -12.68 8.03 -1.67
N GLN A 133 -13.84 8.64 -1.92
CA GLN A 133 -13.93 10.04 -2.31
C GLN A 133 -13.38 10.96 -1.24
N ALA A 134 -13.79 10.83 0.02
CA ALA A 134 -13.30 11.70 1.08
C ALA A 134 -11.78 11.60 1.26
N ILE A 135 -11.20 10.40 1.08
CA ILE A 135 -9.74 10.22 1.08
C ILE A 135 -9.10 10.93 -0.12
N HIS A 136 -9.69 10.81 -1.31
CA HIS A 136 -9.19 11.50 -2.51
C HIS A 136 -9.23 13.02 -2.34
N ASP A 137 -10.36 13.57 -1.92
CA ASP A 137 -10.57 15.01 -1.78
C ASP A 137 -9.63 15.62 -0.72
N SER A 138 -9.39 14.91 0.38
CA SER A 138 -8.40 15.31 1.40
C SER A 138 -6.96 15.29 0.87
N LEU A 139 -6.61 14.32 0.02
CA LEU A 139 -5.29 14.25 -0.62
C LEU A 139 -5.09 15.37 -1.64
N GLU A 140 -6.12 15.66 -2.44
CA GLU A 140 -6.11 16.72 -3.46
C GLU A 140 -6.01 18.11 -2.83
N THR A 141 -6.76 18.34 -1.74
CA THR A 141 -6.85 19.66 -1.09
C THR A 141 -5.65 19.95 -0.18
N ASP A 142 -5.31 19.00 0.70
CA ASP A 142 -4.39 19.22 1.82
C ASP A 142 -3.10 18.38 1.74
N GLY A 143 -3.00 17.45 0.78
CA GLY A 143 -1.83 16.57 0.64
C GLY A 143 -1.68 15.57 1.79
N VAL A 144 -2.74 15.37 2.59
CA VAL A 144 -2.78 14.47 3.75
C VAL A 144 -4.08 13.66 3.71
N ILE A 145 -4.22 12.71 4.64
CA ILE A 145 -5.52 12.07 4.89
C ILE A 145 -6.00 12.57 6.25
N ASP A 146 -6.95 13.50 6.22
CA ASP A 146 -7.63 14.00 7.40
C ASP A 146 -8.81 13.06 7.76
N ASN A 147 -8.66 12.34 8.86
CA ASN A 147 -9.69 11.41 9.32
C ASN A 147 -10.94 12.11 9.86
N ASP A 148 -10.82 13.36 10.32
CA ASP A 148 -11.98 14.14 10.77
C ASP A 148 -12.84 14.52 9.56
N TYR A 149 -12.21 15.01 8.49
CA TYR A 149 -12.89 15.26 7.21
C TYR A 149 -13.52 13.98 6.64
N VAL A 150 -12.80 12.86 6.65
CA VAL A 150 -13.35 11.57 6.18
C VAL A 150 -14.58 11.16 7.00
N ALA A 151 -14.55 11.34 8.32
CA ALA A 151 -15.69 11.05 9.18
C ALA A 151 -16.89 11.96 8.89
N ASP A 152 -16.65 13.25 8.64
CA ASP A 152 -17.70 14.23 8.32
C ASP A 152 -18.42 13.93 7.02
N VAL A 153 -17.68 13.50 5.99
CA VAL A 153 -18.25 13.14 4.68
C VAL A 153 -19.00 11.81 4.72
N VAL A 154 -18.51 10.83 5.49
CA VAL A 154 -19.13 9.49 5.52
C VAL A 154 -20.32 9.43 6.47
N PHE A 155 -20.21 9.99 7.67
CA PHE A 155 -21.21 9.93 8.73
C PHE A 155 -22.00 11.23 8.86
N GLU A 156 -22.42 11.81 7.73
CA GLU A 156 -23.15 13.09 7.68
C GLU A 156 -24.23 13.15 8.79
N GLN A 157 -24.15 14.18 9.64
CA GLN A 157 -25.08 14.43 10.76
C GLN A 157 -25.16 13.35 11.87
N LYS A 158 -24.31 12.33 11.85
CA LYS A 158 -24.27 11.24 12.84
C LYS A 158 -23.10 11.42 13.82
N GLU A 159 -23.23 12.35 14.76
CA GLU A 159 -22.17 12.70 15.71
C GLU A 159 -21.66 11.51 16.55
N ASP A 160 -22.55 10.60 16.97
CA ASP A 160 -22.17 9.38 17.69
C ASP A 160 -21.26 8.46 16.87
N ALA A 161 -21.53 8.34 15.56
CA ALA A 161 -20.72 7.53 14.65
C ALA A 161 -19.33 8.13 14.43
N LYS A 162 -19.24 9.47 14.32
CA LYS A 162 -17.97 10.20 14.23
C LYS A 162 -17.14 10.03 15.51
N ALA A 163 -17.77 10.15 16.68
CA ALA A 163 -17.09 9.96 17.97
C ALA A 163 -16.54 8.53 18.11
N GLU A 164 -17.35 7.51 17.79
CA GLU A 164 -16.89 6.11 17.81
C GLU A 164 -15.75 5.88 16.80
N PHE A 165 -15.80 6.50 15.62
CA PHE A 165 -14.74 6.39 14.62
C PHE A 165 -13.41 6.94 15.13
N LYS A 166 -13.41 8.14 15.72
CA LYS A 166 -12.21 8.73 16.34
C LYS A 166 -11.65 7.86 17.46
N GLU A 167 -12.52 7.29 18.30
CA GLU A 167 -12.11 6.37 19.36
C GLU A 167 -11.47 5.09 18.80
N GLN A 168 -12.05 4.51 17.74
CA GLN A 168 -11.49 3.32 17.09
C GLN A 168 -10.14 3.58 16.43
N LEU A 169 -9.94 4.74 15.79
CA LEU A 169 -8.65 5.10 15.20
C LEU A 169 -7.58 5.30 16.26
N SER A 170 -7.91 5.98 17.36
CA SER A 170 -7.02 6.18 18.50
C SER A 170 -6.56 4.85 19.11
N LYS A 171 -7.49 3.90 19.32
CA LYS A 171 -7.16 2.54 19.79
C LYS A 171 -6.23 1.77 18.85
N LYS A 172 -6.23 2.10 17.55
CA LYS A 172 -5.37 1.50 16.54
C LYS A 172 -4.05 2.27 16.33
N ALA A 173 -3.79 3.30 17.14
CA ALA A 173 -2.64 4.21 16.98
C ALA A 173 -2.57 4.83 15.57
N ILE A 174 -3.72 5.19 15.02
CA ILE A 174 -3.81 5.95 13.77
C ILE A 174 -4.00 7.42 14.15
N GLU A 175 -3.09 8.26 13.68
CA GLU A 175 -3.16 9.70 13.93
C GLU A 175 -4.36 10.34 13.21
N PRO A 176 -4.96 11.41 13.76
CA PRO A 176 -6.06 12.13 13.11
C PRO A 176 -5.69 12.58 11.69
N VAL A 177 -4.46 13.06 11.50
CA VAL A 177 -3.93 13.44 10.19
C VAL A 177 -2.82 12.49 9.78
N VAL A 178 -3.02 11.74 8.69
CA VAL A 178 -1.99 10.83 8.16
C VAL A 178 -1.19 11.56 7.09
N THR A 179 0.10 11.80 7.37
CA THR A 179 1.02 12.39 6.40
C THR A 179 1.32 11.44 5.25
N VAL A 180 1.33 11.95 4.01
CA VAL A 180 1.55 11.15 2.81
C VAL A 180 2.83 11.57 2.08
N PRO A 181 3.87 10.70 1.98
CA PRO A 181 5.16 11.08 1.41
C PRO A 181 5.22 11.11 -0.13
N ASN A 182 4.22 10.55 -0.83
CA ASN A 182 4.11 10.59 -2.29
C ASN A 182 2.66 10.88 -2.68
N ILE A 183 2.24 12.13 -2.52
CA ILE A 183 0.86 12.59 -2.69
C ILE A 183 0.33 12.19 -4.07
N ASN A 184 1.04 12.55 -5.14
CA ASN A 184 0.66 12.25 -6.53
C ASN A 184 0.37 10.76 -6.79
N TYR A 185 1.12 9.84 -6.15
CA TYR A 185 0.87 8.40 -6.29
C TYR A 185 -0.43 7.99 -5.58
N PHE A 186 -0.66 8.49 -4.37
CA PHE A 186 -1.84 8.12 -3.58
C PHE A 186 -3.11 8.80 -4.10
N GLU A 187 -3.03 10.06 -4.52
CA GLU A 187 -4.10 10.80 -5.20
C GLU A 187 -4.60 10.01 -6.43
N LYS A 188 -3.72 9.72 -7.39
CA LYS A 188 -4.05 8.88 -8.57
C LYS A 188 -4.59 7.50 -8.22
N LYS A 189 -4.08 6.90 -7.14
CA LYS A 189 -4.54 5.59 -6.68
C LYS A 189 -5.97 5.63 -6.17
N TYR A 190 -6.36 6.71 -5.50
CA TYR A 190 -7.69 6.86 -4.92
C TYR A 190 -8.67 7.59 -5.84
N GLU A 191 -8.20 8.28 -6.89
CA GLU A 191 -9.01 8.91 -7.95
C GLU A 191 -9.97 7.93 -8.64
N ARG A 192 -9.60 6.64 -8.71
CA ARG A 192 -10.36 5.62 -9.41
C ARG A 192 -10.86 4.52 -8.48
N GLN A 193 -12.09 4.08 -8.69
CA GLN A 193 -12.70 2.97 -7.99
C GLN A 193 -12.87 1.77 -8.92
N LYS A 194 -12.37 0.61 -8.44
CA LYS A 194 -12.61 -0.67 -9.08
C LYS A 194 -13.90 -1.27 -8.52
N ILE A 195 -14.88 -1.44 -9.40
CA ILE A 195 -16.18 -2.03 -9.12
C ILE A 195 -16.17 -3.44 -9.69
N LYS A 196 -16.53 -4.42 -8.87
CA LYS A 196 -16.67 -5.80 -9.28
C LYS A 196 -18.12 -6.21 -9.18
N LEU A 197 -18.71 -6.57 -10.30
CA LEU A 197 -20.07 -7.08 -10.39
C LEU A 197 -20.08 -8.58 -10.10
N ASP A 198 -21.23 -9.09 -9.67
CA ASP A 198 -21.47 -10.50 -9.32
C ASP A 198 -21.25 -11.46 -10.50
N ASN A 199 -21.57 -11.00 -11.71
CA ASN A 199 -21.35 -11.70 -12.98
C ASN A 199 -19.87 -11.73 -13.41
N GLY A 200 -18.95 -11.18 -12.62
CA GLY A 200 -17.52 -11.19 -12.88
C GLY A 200 -16.99 -10.02 -13.71
N ILE A 201 -17.85 -9.10 -14.17
CA ILE A 201 -17.41 -7.88 -14.85
C ILE A 201 -16.72 -6.97 -13.83
N GLU A 202 -15.56 -6.43 -14.22
CA GLU A 202 -14.83 -5.44 -13.44
C GLU A 202 -14.74 -4.13 -14.22
N ILE A 203 -15.13 -3.04 -13.57
CA ILE A 203 -15.11 -1.70 -14.14
C ILE A 203 -14.20 -0.82 -13.28
N ASN A 204 -13.27 -0.09 -13.90
CA ASN A 204 -12.39 0.84 -13.20
C ASN A 204 -12.71 2.27 -13.64
N VAL A 205 -13.39 3.03 -12.79
CA VAL A 205 -13.97 4.34 -13.13
C VAL A 205 -13.44 5.44 -12.23
N PRO A 206 -13.23 6.67 -12.75
CA PRO A 206 -13.00 7.84 -11.90
C PRO A 206 -14.16 8.04 -10.93
N ILE A 207 -13.86 8.37 -9.68
CA ILE A 207 -14.87 8.56 -8.63
C ILE A 207 -15.81 9.72 -8.96
N SER A 208 -15.32 10.77 -9.62
CA SER A 208 -16.13 11.89 -10.08
C SER A 208 -17.31 11.45 -10.96
N LEU A 209 -17.15 10.39 -11.76
CA LEU A 209 -18.21 9.86 -12.62
C LEU A 209 -19.24 9.01 -11.86
N LEU A 210 -18.97 8.59 -10.62
CA LEU A 210 -19.95 7.84 -9.82
C LEU A 210 -21.08 8.72 -9.27
N LYS A 211 -20.84 10.03 -9.15
CA LYS A 211 -21.87 11.02 -8.78
C LYS A 211 -22.64 11.53 -9.99
N ASP A 212 -22.13 11.30 -11.19
CA ASP A 212 -22.72 11.78 -12.43
C ASP A 212 -23.66 10.73 -13.03
N ARG A 213 -24.96 10.91 -12.82
CA ARG A 213 -26.02 10.04 -13.35
C ARG A 213 -26.11 10.05 -14.89
N ASP A 214 -25.53 11.07 -15.53
CA ASP A 214 -25.41 11.14 -16.99
C ASP A 214 -24.19 10.38 -17.50
N ALA A 215 -23.27 9.96 -16.62
CA ALA A 215 -22.16 9.08 -16.96
C ALA A 215 -22.41 7.63 -16.54
N ILE A 216 -22.77 7.39 -15.27
CA ILE A 216 -23.00 6.05 -14.70
C ILE A 216 -24.26 6.08 -13.83
N GLU A 217 -25.18 5.16 -14.09
CA GLU A 217 -26.39 4.97 -13.29
C GLU A 217 -26.49 3.53 -12.76
N PHE A 218 -26.88 3.42 -11.50
CA PHE A 218 -27.21 2.16 -10.85
C PHE A 218 -28.73 2.11 -10.67
N GLU A 219 -29.37 1.14 -11.29
CA GLU A 219 -30.83 0.97 -11.26
C GLU A 219 -31.19 -0.35 -10.57
N THR A 220 -32.10 -0.31 -9.61
CA THR A 220 -32.66 -1.52 -9.01
C THR A 220 -33.89 -1.96 -9.80
N ASN A 221 -33.83 -3.15 -10.37
CA ASN A 221 -34.92 -3.74 -11.13
C ASN A 221 -36.05 -4.23 -10.19
N PRO A 222 -37.28 -4.43 -10.70
CA PRO A 222 -38.40 -4.93 -9.89
C PRO A 222 -38.17 -6.32 -9.27
N ASP A 223 -37.27 -7.13 -9.86
CA ASP A 223 -36.88 -8.44 -9.36
C ASP A 223 -35.77 -8.39 -8.29
N GLY A 224 -35.31 -7.18 -7.93
CA GLY A 224 -34.25 -6.93 -6.94
C GLY A 224 -32.83 -7.00 -7.50
N SER A 225 -32.64 -7.31 -8.79
CA SER A 225 -31.31 -7.23 -9.41
C SER A 225 -30.88 -5.77 -9.63
N THR A 226 -29.57 -5.52 -9.75
CA THR A 226 -29.02 -4.18 -10.00
C THR A 226 -28.44 -4.11 -11.41
N SER A 227 -28.91 -3.16 -12.21
CA SER A 227 -28.36 -2.81 -13.52
C SER A 227 -27.34 -1.68 -13.37
N VAL A 228 -26.22 -1.77 -14.10
CA VAL A 228 -25.25 -0.68 -14.24
C VAL A 228 -25.31 -0.14 -15.66
N VAL A 229 -25.75 1.10 -15.83
CA VAL A 229 -25.93 1.76 -17.13
C VAL A 229 -24.82 2.80 -17.31
N ILE A 230 -23.96 2.59 -18.31
CA ILE A 230 -22.94 3.56 -18.71
C ILE A 230 -23.49 4.38 -19.88
N LYS A 231 -23.62 5.69 -19.69
CA LYS A 231 -24.24 6.61 -20.65
C LYS A 231 -23.20 7.50 -21.32
N ASN A 232 -23.62 8.19 -22.39
CA ASN A 232 -22.82 9.19 -23.09
C ASN A 232 -21.45 8.69 -23.61
N VAL A 233 -21.39 7.43 -24.05
CA VAL A 233 -20.17 6.83 -24.62
C VAL A 233 -20.07 7.16 -26.11
N GLY A 234 -19.14 8.03 -26.49
CA GLY A 234 -18.93 8.43 -27.89
C GLY A 234 -18.15 7.43 -28.75
N SER A 235 -17.26 6.63 -28.15
CA SER A 235 -16.50 5.60 -28.86
C SER A 235 -15.95 4.55 -27.90
N LEU A 236 -15.85 3.29 -28.36
CA LEU A 236 -15.22 2.19 -27.62
C LEU A 236 -13.87 1.86 -28.24
N LYS A 237 -12.84 1.68 -27.40
CA LYS A 237 -11.48 1.30 -27.82
C LYS A 237 -11.04 0.06 -27.05
N SER A 238 -10.44 -0.90 -27.75
CA SER A 238 -9.77 -2.05 -27.16
C SER A 238 -8.27 -1.79 -27.16
N ASN A 239 -7.65 -1.88 -25.98
CA ASN A 239 -6.19 -1.86 -25.86
C ASN A 239 -5.72 -3.31 -25.84
N PHE A 240 -5.25 -3.81 -26.98
CA PHE A 240 -4.50 -5.05 -27.10
C PHE A 240 -3.01 -4.74 -27.30
#